data_AF-A0A1I6D713-F1
#
_entry.id   AF-A0A1I6D713-F1
#
_cell.length_a   1.000
_cell.length_b   1.000
_cell.length_c   1.000
_cell.angle_alpha   90.00
_cell.angle_beta   90.00
_cell.angle_gamma   90.00
#
_symmetry.space_group_name_H-M   'P 1'
#
loop_
_entity.id
_entity.type
_entity.pdbx_description
1 polymer ?
#
loop_
_entity_poly.entity_id
_entity_poly.type
_entity_poly.pdbx_seq_one_letter_code
_entity_poly.pdbx_strand_id
1 'polypeptide(L)'
;MGYIKSPALSDKALAVLYALFFRGALQSGDIPSPAGANELRDAGLAHTQHTATAFDGEDYFTYLTAEGQHYAIQNLVDTRFGVAQKSDGNDSRTITLKIAVDTYDVQAALEELDKQICKVLPKYRAPQRGPGHLPIPSFLLFACA
;
A
#
# COMPACT_ATOMS: atom_id res chain seq x y z
N MET A 1 -29.53 23.34 14.79
CA MET A 1 -28.07 23.25 14.69
C MET A 1 -27.63 23.96 13.43
N GLY A 2 -27.06 25.16 13.55
CA GLY A 2 -26.46 25.86 12.41
C GLY A 2 -25.12 25.23 12.07
N TYR A 3 -24.90 24.92 10.80
CA TYR A 3 -23.61 24.44 10.29
C TYR A 3 -22.64 25.62 10.32
N ILE A 4 -21.78 25.68 11.33
CA ILE A 4 -20.67 26.62 11.34
C ILE A 4 -19.74 26.15 10.22
N LYS A 5 -19.50 27.02 9.24
CA LYS A 5 -18.54 26.77 8.17
C LYS A 5 -17.15 26.74 8.81
N SER A 6 -16.68 25.54 9.12
CA SER A 6 -15.34 25.28 9.62
C SER A 6 -14.30 25.92 8.69
N PRO A 7 -13.29 26.65 9.20
CA PRO A 7 -12.24 27.25 8.38
C PRO A 7 -11.62 26.18 7.48
N ALA A 8 -11.50 26.45 6.19
CA ALA A 8 -10.86 25.53 5.25
C ALA A 8 -9.35 25.54 5.52
N LEU A 9 -8.84 24.46 6.12
CA LEU A 9 -7.43 24.28 6.39
C LEU A 9 -6.70 23.70 5.17
N SER A 10 -5.42 24.03 5.03
CA SER A 10 -4.55 23.38 4.06
C SER A 10 -4.31 21.91 4.42
N ASP A 11 -3.92 21.08 3.43
CA ASP A 11 -3.55 19.68 3.67
C ASP A 11 -2.43 19.53 4.71
N LYS A 12 -1.50 20.50 4.74
CA LYS A 12 -0.42 20.55 5.71
C LYS A 12 -0.94 20.81 7.12
N ALA A 13 -1.92 21.71 7.28
CA ALA A 13 -2.56 21.97 8.56
C ALA A 13 -3.43 20.79 9.01
N LEU A 14 -4.15 20.13 8.09
CA LEU A 14 -4.90 18.90 8.38
C LEU A 14 -3.98 17.77 8.87
N ALA A 15 -2.81 17.59 8.24
CA ALA A 15 -1.83 16.60 8.69
C ALA A 15 -1.36 16.86 10.13
N VAL A 16 -1.10 18.12 10.49
CA VAL A 16 -0.73 18.51 11.86
C VAL A 16 -1.91 18.33 12.82
N LEU A 17 -3.12 18.71 12.42
CA LEU A 17 -4.36 18.56 13.20
C LEU A 17 -4.57 17.09 13.58
N TYR A 18 -4.46 16.17 12.62
CA TYR A 18 -4.60 14.74 12.89
C TYR A 18 -3.46 14.19 13.74
N ALA A 19 -2.22 14.63 13.52
CA ALA A 19 -1.09 14.21 14.34
C ALA A 19 -1.30 14.60 15.81
N LEU A 20 -1.70 15.85 16.08
CA LEU A 20 -2.01 16.31 17.43
C LEU A 20 -3.26 15.61 18.01
N PHE A 21 -4.28 15.34 17.20
CA PHE A 21 -5.49 14.66 17.69
C PHE A 21 -5.19 13.23 18.16
N PHE A 22 -4.41 12.46 17.40
CA PHE A 22 -4.12 11.06 17.75
C PHE A 22 -2.96 10.89 18.74
N ARG A 23 -1.97 11.80 18.73
CA ARG A 23 -0.77 11.70 19.59
C ARG A 23 -0.83 12.61 20.81
N GLY A 24 -1.79 13.54 20.86
CA GLY A 24 -1.88 14.56 21.89
C GLY A 24 -0.89 15.70 21.65
N ALA A 25 0.02 15.90 22.59
CA ALA A 25 0.98 16.99 22.56
C ALA A 25 2.23 16.62 21.77
N LEU A 26 2.72 17.50 20.90
CA LEU A 26 3.91 17.25 20.09
C LEU A 26 4.98 18.32 20.31
N GLN A 27 6.24 17.90 20.39
CA GLN A 27 7.41 18.79 20.33
C GLN A 27 7.57 19.35 18.91
N SER A 28 8.28 20.46 18.75
CA SER A 28 8.43 21.08 17.41
C SER A 28 9.10 20.18 16.38
N GLY A 29 9.99 19.27 16.79
CA GLY A 29 10.64 18.31 15.89
C GLY A 29 9.69 17.22 15.36
N ASP A 30 8.63 16.91 16.12
CA ASP A 30 7.66 15.87 15.78
C ASP A 30 6.44 16.39 15.02
N ILE A 31 6.33 17.71 14.85
CA ILE A 31 5.26 18.34 14.08
C ILE A 31 5.48 18.06 12.59
N PRO A 32 4.51 17.45 11.89
CA PRO A 32 4.66 17.10 10.46
C PRO A 32 4.96 18.29 9.53
N SER A 33 4.49 19.49 9.90
CA SER A 33 4.67 20.71 9.11
C SER A 33 4.67 21.96 10.00
N PRO A 34 5.79 22.70 10.10
CA PRO A 34 5.84 23.98 10.83
C PRO A 34 4.83 25.01 10.29
N ALA A 35 4.67 25.09 8.97
CA ALA A 35 3.70 25.98 8.34
C ALA A 35 2.25 25.60 8.68
N GLY A 36 1.95 24.30 8.72
CA GLY A 36 0.62 23.81 9.12
C GLY A 36 0.32 24.09 10.60
N ALA A 37 1.33 23.96 11.46
CA ALA A 37 1.18 24.32 12.88
C ALA A 37 0.95 25.82 13.08
N ASN A 38 1.60 26.68 12.30
CA ASN A 38 1.32 28.12 12.32
C ASN A 38 -0.13 28.41 11.91
N GLU A 39 -0.59 27.83 10.81
CA GLU A 39 -1.97 27.98 10.34
C GLU A 39 -3.00 27.56 11.41
N LEU A 40 -2.75 26.45 12.12
CA LEU A 40 -3.61 26.03 13.23
C LEU A 40 -3.60 26.99 14.41
N ARG A 41 -2.44 27.59 14.74
CA ARG A 41 -2.34 28.59 15.82
C ARG A 41 -3.03 29.89 15.43
N ASP A 42 -2.84 30.34 14.20
CA ASP A 42 -3.50 31.53 13.65
C ASP A 42 -5.02 31.36 13.59
N ALA A 43 -5.49 30.12 13.36
CA ALA A 43 -6.89 29.75 13.42
C ALA A 43 -7.42 29.51 14.85
N GLY A 44 -6.59 29.59 15.89
CA GLY A 44 -6.98 29.32 17.29
C GLY A 44 -7.27 27.85 17.62
N LEU A 45 -6.91 26.93 16.71
CA LEU A 45 -7.13 25.49 16.85
C LEU A 45 -5.98 24.79 17.58
N ALA A 46 -4.81 25.40 17.64
CA ALA A 46 -3.67 24.90 18.39
C ALA A 46 -3.00 26.01 19.21
N HIS A 47 -2.28 25.63 20.26
CA HIS A 47 -1.43 26.52 21.03
C HIS A 47 -0.14 25.81 21.45
N THR A 48 0.94 26.57 21.62
CA THR A 48 2.22 26.06 22.13
C THR A 48 2.48 26.64 23.50
N GLN A 49 2.74 25.78 24.49
CA GLN A 49 3.02 26.20 25.86
C GLN A 49 4.23 25.47 26.41
N HIS A 50 4.92 26.11 27.36
CA HIS A 50 5.94 25.47 28.17
C HIS A 50 5.32 24.64 29.28
N THR A 51 5.97 23.54 29.62
CA THR A 51 5.64 22.61 30.69
C THR A 51 6.59 22.83 31.86
N ALA A 52 6.13 22.56 33.08
CA ALA A 52 6.93 22.77 34.28
C ALA A 52 8.12 21.80 34.40
N THR A 53 8.12 20.71 33.63
CA THR A 53 9.17 19.69 33.67
C THR A 53 9.48 19.29 32.24
N ALA A 54 10.75 19.41 31.86
CA ALA A 54 11.20 18.98 30.55
C ALA A 54 10.97 17.47 30.37
N PHE A 55 10.51 17.10 29.19
CA PHE A 55 10.35 15.73 28.76
C PHE A 55 11.24 15.51 27.55
N ASP A 56 12.18 14.57 27.67
CA ASP A 56 13.23 14.32 26.69
C ASP A 56 14.09 15.55 26.35
N GLY A 57 14.36 16.40 27.36
CA GLY A 57 15.17 17.61 27.21
C GLY A 57 14.42 18.83 26.64
N GLU A 58 13.21 18.64 26.12
CA GLU A 58 12.35 19.72 25.62
C GLU A 58 11.26 20.07 26.65
N ASP A 59 10.95 21.35 26.80
CA ASP A 59 9.93 21.81 27.75
C ASP A 59 8.73 22.48 27.07
N TYR A 60 8.69 22.63 25.74
CA TYR A 60 7.59 23.26 25.02
C TYR A 60 6.92 22.31 24.03
N PHE A 61 5.59 22.30 24.06
CA PHE A 61 4.78 21.38 23.27
C PHE A 61 3.62 22.12 22.64
N THR A 62 3.20 21.64 21.47
CA THR A 62 1.99 22.12 20.78
C THR A 62 0.83 21.19 21.09
N TYR A 63 -0.32 21.77 21.40
CA TYR A 63 -1.55 21.10 21.79
C TYR A 63 -2.71 21.59 20.93
N LEU A 64 -3.74 20.76 20.76
CA LEU A 64 -5.04 21.25 20.29
C LEU A 64 -5.76 22.00 21.40
N THR A 65 -6.44 23.09 21.03
CA THR A 65 -7.43 23.74 21.89
C THR A 65 -8.72 22.92 21.92
N ALA A 66 -9.67 23.26 22.79
CA ALA A 66 -10.99 22.62 22.80
C ALA A 66 -11.68 22.76 21.42
N GLU A 67 -11.57 23.93 20.80
CA GLU A 67 -12.07 24.18 19.44
C GLU A 67 -11.32 23.34 18.40
N GLY A 68 -9.99 23.22 18.52
CA GLY A 68 -9.18 22.33 17.67
C GLY A 68 -9.59 20.87 17.74
N GLN A 69 -9.89 20.36 18.94
CA GLN A 69 -10.38 19.00 19.14
C GLN A 69 -11.77 18.80 18.52
N HIS A 70 -12.69 19.75 18.73
CA HIS A 70 -14.03 19.69 18.14
C HIS A 70 -13.97 19.75 16.61
N TYR A 71 -13.13 20.63 16.06
CA TYR A 71 -12.87 20.74 14.63
C TYR A 71 -12.30 19.44 14.06
N ALA A 72 -11.35 18.81 14.76
CA ALA A 72 -10.79 17.51 14.35
C ALA A 72 -11.86 16.42 14.31
N ILE A 73 -12.71 16.32 15.35
CA ILE A 73 -13.81 15.35 15.38
C ILE A 73 -14.76 15.55 14.19
N GLN A 74 -15.17 16.79 13.91
CA GLN A 74 -16.04 17.09 12.77
C GLN A 74 -15.41 16.66 11.44
N ASN A 75 -14.14 16.99 11.22
CA ASN A 75 -13.42 16.59 10.01
C ASN A 75 -13.22 15.06 9.93
N LEU A 76 -13.07 14.38 11.07
CA LEU A 76 -12.92 12.92 11.13
C LEU A 76 -14.22 12.17 10.81
N VAL A 77 -15.37 12.68 11.27
CA VAL A 77 -16.69 12.10 10.96
C VAL A 77 -16.99 12.20 9.47
N ASP A 78 -16.59 13.29 8.83
CA ASP A 78 -16.82 13.52 7.40
C ASP A 78 -15.76 12.85 6.50
N THR A 79 -14.63 12.40 7.05
CA THR A 79 -13.59 11.73 6.29
C THR A 79 -13.84 10.22 6.20
N ARG A 80 -13.84 9.71 4.96
CA ARG A 80 -13.89 8.27 4.71
C ARG A 80 -12.50 7.65 4.82
N PHE A 81 -12.17 7.13 5.99
CA PHE A 81 -10.98 6.31 6.18
C PHE A 81 -11.00 5.06 5.29
N GLY A 82 -9.84 4.70 4.72
CA GLY A 82 -9.68 3.48 3.93
C GLY A 82 -10.25 3.50 2.52
N VAL A 83 -10.92 4.58 2.10
CA VAL A 83 -11.23 4.78 0.68
C VAL A 83 -9.91 5.10 -0.02
N ALA A 84 -9.50 4.23 -0.94
CA ALA A 84 -8.39 4.50 -1.83
C ALA A 84 -8.67 5.86 -2.49
N GLN A 85 -7.89 6.88 -2.12
CA GLN A 85 -7.93 8.13 -2.83
C GLN A 85 -7.55 7.79 -4.26
N LYS A 86 -8.46 8.06 -5.20
CA LYS A 86 -8.11 8.02 -6.61
C LYS A 86 -7.04 9.09 -6.77
N SER A 87 -5.78 8.69 -6.71
CA SER A 87 -4.69 9.54 -7.15
C SER A 87 -4.97 9.78 -8.63
N ASP A 88 -5.50 10.95 -8.95
CA ASP A 88 -5.56 11.46 -10.31
C ASP A 88 -4.11 11.59 -10.80
N GLY A 89 -3.57 10.50 -11.32
CA GLY A 89 -2.18 10.37 -11.72
C GLY A 89 -1.34 9.48 -10.81
N ASN A 90 -1.22 8.21 -11.20
CA ASN A 90 0.00 7.41 -11.10
C ASN A 90 0.61 7.01 -9.74
N ASP A 91 -0.04 7.20 -8.59
CA ASP A 91 0.56 6.83 -7.29
C ASP A 91 -0.01 5.54 -6.65
N SER A 92 -0.73 4.72 -7.43
CA SER A 92 -0.91 3.32 -7.09
C SER A 92 0.43 2.60 -7.27
N ARG A 93 1.21 2.51 -6.19
CA ARG A 93 2.40 1.64 -6.12
C ARG A 93 1.96 0.19 -6.25
N THR A 94 1.69 -0.22 -7.49
CA THR A 94 1.34 -1.58 -7.87
C THR A 94 2.62 -2.40 -7.73
N ILE A 95 2.72 -3.18 -6.67
CA ILE A 95 3.81 -4.13 -6.50
C ILE A 95 3.59 -5.25 -7.52
N THR A 96 4.33 -5.22 -8.62
CA THR A 96 4.29 -6.27 -9.64
C THR A 96 5.30 -7.35 -9.30
N LEU A 97 4.81 -8.50 -8.84
CA LEU A 97 5.63 -9.67 -8.56
C LEU A 97 5.77 -10.50 -9.84
N LYS A 98 6.98 -10.60 -10.39
CA LYS A 98 7.31 -11.52 -11.49
C LYS A 98 8.00 -12.75 -10.93
N ILE A 99 7.36 -13.90 -11.04
CA ILE A 99 7.93 -15.19 -10.61
C ILE A 99 8.46 -15.89 -11.86
N ALA A 100 9.76 -16.18 -11.89
CA ALA A 100 10.36 -17.08 -12.86
C ALA A 100 10.47 -18.46 -12.20
N VAL A 101 9.89 -19.47 -12.82
CA VAL A 101 10.01 -20.87 -12.39
C VAL A 101 11.08 -21.51 -13.26
N ASP A 102 12.15 -22.01 -12.63
CA ASP A 102 13.16 -22.78 -13.34
C ASP A 102 12.58 -24.17 -13.68
N THR A 103 12.51 -24.48 -14.97
CA THR A 103 11.99 -25.75 -15.48
C THR A 103 13.09 -26.61 -16.10
N TYR A 104 14.36 -26.23 -15.97
CA TYR A 104 15.48 -26.94 -16.62
C TYR A 104 15.55 -28.41 -16.21
N ASP A 105 15.47 -28.69 -14.91
CA ASP A 105 15.53 -30.07 -14.38
C ASP A 105 14.34 -30.93 -14.83
N VAL A 106 13.15 -30.32 -14.93
CA VAL A 106 11.94 -30.99 -15.43
C VAL A 106 12.08 -31.35 -16.90
N GLN A 107 12.69 -30.45 -17.68
CA GLN A 107 12.92 -30.67 -19.11
C GLN A 107 13.98 -31.76 -19.36
N ALA A 108 15.09 -31.76 -18.61
CA ALA A 108 16.11 -32.80 -18.70
C ALA A 108 15.57 -34.19 -18.32
N ALA A 109 14.75 -34.27 -17.27
CA ALA A 109 14.10 -35.52 -16.86
C ALA A 109 13.14 -36.05 -17.94
N LEU A 110 12.43 -35.15 -18.64
CA LEU A 110 11.53 -35.52 -19.72
C LEU A 110 12.28 -36.04 -20.96
N GLU A 111 13.41 -35.42 -21.32
CA GLU A 111 14.26 -35.87 -22.43
C GLU A 111 14.89 -37.25 -22.17
N GLU A 112 15.33 -37.51 -20.93
CA GLU A 112 15.87 -38.82 -20.56
C GLU A 112 14.78 -39.90 -20.54
N LEU A 113 13.56 -39.57 -20.10
CA LEU A 113 12.42 -40.50 -20.19
C LEU A 113 12.07 -40.81 -21.65
N ASP A 114 12.04 -39.82 -22.53
CA ASP A 114 11.76 -40.01 -23.97
C ASP A 114 12.81 -40.92 -24.63
N LYS A 115 14.08 -40.71 -24.29
CA LYS A 115 15.19 -41.56 -24.73
C LYS A 115 15.03 -43.00 -24.26
N GLN A 116 14.59 -43.23 -23.03
CA GLN A 116 14.34 -44.57 -22.50
C GLN A 116 13.14 -45.24 -23.20
N ILE A 117 12.04 -44.52 -23.42
CA ILE A 117 10.88 -45.02 -24.16
C ILE A 117 11.28 -45.40 -25.60
N CYS A 118 12.03 -44.54 -26.29
CA CYS A 118 12.50 -44.81 -27.65
C CYS A 118 13.42 -46.04 -27.74
N LYS A 119 14.17 -46.34 -26.67
CA LYS A 119 15.02 -47.54 -26.59
C LYS A 119 14.19 -48.82 -26.46
N VAL A 120 13.12 -48.79 -25.65
CA VAL A 120 12.27 -49.96 -25.40
C VAL A 120 11.25 -50.17 -26.51
N LEU A 121 10.75 -49.08 -27.10
CA LEU A 121 9.66 -49.08 -28.07
C LEU A 121 10.02 -48.23 -29.31
N PRO A 122 10.91 -48.72 -30.20
CA PRO A 122 11.44 -47.94 -31.32
C PRO A 122 10.37 -47.52 -32.36
N LYS A 123 9.19 -48.17 -32.34
CA LYS A 123 8.05 -47.85 -33.20
C LYS A 123 7.28 -46.58 -32.76
N TYR A 124 7.59 -46.01 -31.60
CA TYR A 124 6.85 -44.90 -30.99
C TYR A 124 7.58 -43.54 -31.06
N ARG A 125 8.63 -43.42 -31.87
CA ARG A 125 9.36 -42.17 -32.09
C ARG A 125 8.40 -41.06 -32.54
N ALA A 126 8.15 -40.07 -31.69
CA ALA A 126 7.27 -38.96 -32.02
C ALA A 126 7.88 -38.11 -33.16
N PRO A 127 7.09 -37.67 -34.16
CA PRO A 127 7.57 -36.71 -35.14
C PRO A 127 7.83 -35.35 -34.46
N GLN A 128 8.98 -34.74 -34.76
CA GLN A 128 9.34 -33.40 -34.28
C GLN A 128 8.26 -32.39 -34.69
N ARG A 129 7.54 -31.82 -33.71
CA ARG A 129 6.41 -30.90 -33.92
C ARG A 129 6.92 -29.48 -34.11
N GLY A 130 6.62 -28.88 -35.27
CA GLY A 130 6.77 -27.44 -35.51
C GLY A 130 5.72 -26.61 -34.74
N PRO A 131 5.94 -25.28 -34.60
CA PRO A 131 5.12 -24.43 -33.75
C PRO A 131 3.76 -24.19 -34.41
N GLY A 132 2.66 -24.64 -33.79
CA GLY A 132 1.32 -24.23 -34.25
C GLY A 132 0.13 -25.14 -33.96
N HIS A 133 0.27 -26.33 -33.37
CA HIS A 133 -0.88 -27.21 -33.13
C HIS A 133 -1.08 -27.60 -31.66
N LEU A 134 -2.32 -27.38 -31.18
CA LEU A 134 -2.80 -27.76 -29.84
C LEU A 134 -2.59 -29.26 -29.55
N PRO A 135 -2.39 -29.64 -28.27
CA PRO A 135 -2.04 -31.01 -27.90
C PRO A 135 -3.27 -31.92 -27.95
N ILE A 136 -3.17 -33.03 -28.68
CA ILE A 136 -3.93 -34.23 -28.31
C ILE A 136 -3.01 -35.06 -27.42
N PRO A 137 -3.34 -35.30 -26.15
CA PRO A 137 -2.53 -36.14 -25.28
C PRO A 137 -2.56 -37.59 -25.79
N SER A 138 -1.38 -38.21 -25.86
CA SER A 138 -1.18 -39.56 -26.41
C SER A 138 -1.95 -40.68 -25.68
N PHE A 139 -2.58 -40.40 -24.54
CA PHE A 139 -3.46 -41.35 -23.86
C PHE A 139 -4.78 -41.60 -24.61
N LEU A 140 -5.18 -40.74 -25.55
CA LEU A 140 -6.38 -40.94 -26.38
C LEU A 140 -6.18 -41.92 -27.56
N LEU A 141 -4.96 -42.41 -27.79
CA LEU A 141 -4.68 -43.37 -28.88
C LEU A 141 -4.90 -44.84 -28.48
N PHE A 142 -5.36 -45.13 -27.25
CA PHE A 142 -5.58 -46.50 -26.75
C PHE A 142 -7.03 -47.01 -26.82
N ALA A 143 -7.96 -46.32 -27.49
CA ALA A 143 -9.39 -46.69 -27.45
C ALA A 143 -9.98 -47.28 -28.76
N CYS A 144 -9.22 -47.51 -29.82
CA CYS A 144 -9.73 -48.20 -31.02
C CYS A 144 -8.72 -49.19 -31.60
N ALA A 145 -8.75 -50.43 -31.13
CA ALA A 145 -8.57 -51.66 -31.90
C ALA A 145 -8.92 -52.86 -31.01
#